data_AF-A0A6Q2WRE0-F1
#
_entry.id   AF-A0A6Q2WRE0-F1
#
_cell.length_a   1.000
_cell.length_b   1.000
_cell.length_c   1.000
_cell.angle_alpha   90.00
_cell.angle_beta   90.00
_cell.angle_gamma   90.00
#
_symmetry.space_group_name_H-M   'P 1'
#
loop_
_entity.id
_entity.type
_entity.pdbx_description
1 polymer ?
#
loop_
_entity_poly.entity_id
_entity_poly.type
_entity_poly.pdbx_seq_one_letter_code
_entity_poly.pdbx_strand_id
1 'polypeptide(L)'
;MESHCLTLGANLVSVHSPEESHFLLQLTDGSPAWVGGSDAVQAHFVKNRQWFWSDGSTFGYQNWAKGEPNNFNSTREPCIEMNYGREHRWNDNICDKTFFSVCLLKTC
;
A
#
# COMPACT_ATOMS: atom_id res chain seq x y z
N MET A 1 -8.96 -7.19 1.10
CA MET A 1 -8.62 -6.18 0.07
C MET A 1 -8.26 -6.83 -1.26
N GLU A 2 -7.10 -7.49 -1.41
CA GLU A 2 -6.62 -8.05 -2.69
C GLU A 2 -7.60 -9.00 -3.37
N SER A 3 -8.24 -9.89 -2.59
CA SER A 3 -9.25 -10.82 -3.12
C SER A 3 -10.38 -10.12 -3.89
N HIS A 4 -10.74 -8.88 -3.55
CA HIS A 4 -11.77 -8.15 -4.29
C HIS A 4 -11.27 -7.75 -5.69
N CYS A 5 -10.07 -7.20 -5.79
CA CYS A 5 -9.48 -6.86 -7.09
C CYS A 5 -9.29 -8.10 -7.97
N LEU A 6 -8.86 -9.22 -7.38
CA LEU A 6 -8.69 -10.48 -8.11
C LEU A 6 -10.01 -10.99 -8.72
N THR A 7 -11.16 -10.78 -8.05
CA THR A 7 -12.47 -11.14 -8.62
C THR A 7 -12.86 -10.29 -9.84
N LEU A 8 -12.24 -9.12 -10.00
CA LEU A 8 -12.39 -8.22 -11.14
C LEU A 8 -11.30 -8.45 -12.22
N GLY A 9 -10.45 -9.47 -12.05
CA GLY A 9 -9.31 -9.72 -12.95
C GLY A 9 -8.17 -8.72 -12.80
N ALA A 10 -8.13 -7.98 -11.69
CA ALA A 10 -7.16 -6.93 -11.38
C ALA A 10 -6.35 -7.27 -10.13
N ASN A 11 -5.32 -6.47 -9.83
CA ASN A 11 -4.63 -6.47 -8.54
C ASN A 11 -4.95 -5.18 -7.78
N LEU A 12 -4.66 -5.13 -6.48
CA LEU A 12 -4.52 -3.81 -5.84
C LEU A 12 -3.42 -3.01 -6.55
N VAL A 13 -3.64 -1.71 -6.66
CA VAL A 13 -2.76 -0.82 -7.42
C VAL A 13 -1.34 -0.84 -6.86
N SER A 14 -0.36 -0.95 -7.76
CA SER A 14 1.04 -0.64 -7.48
C SER A 14 1.31 0.85 -7.75
N VAL A 15 2.31 1.42 -7.08
CA VAL A 15 2.66 2.85 -7.28
C VAL A 15 4.14 2.95 -7.61
N HIS A 16 4.44 3.59 -8.74
CA HIS A 16 5.76 3.65 -9.36
C HIS A 16 6.27 5.08 -9.56
N SER A 17 5.44 6.10 -9.33
CA SER A 17 5.88 7.49 -9.44
C SER A 17 5.09 8.46 -8.57
N PRO A 18 5.62 9.67 -8.32
CA PRO A 18 4.86 10.75 -7.69
C PRO A 18 3.57 11.12 -8.43
N GLU A 19 3.58 11.06 -9.77
CA GLU A 19 2.43 11.37 -10.61
C GLU A 19 1.30 10.36 -10.39
N GLU A 20 1.63 9.06 -10.32
CA GLU A 20 0.66 8.03 -9.96
C GLU A 20 0.11 8.22 -8.55
N SER A 21 0.98 8.55 -7.58
CA SER A 21 0.54 8.85 -6.21
C SER A 21 -0.41 10.04 -6.16
N HIS A 22 -0.16 11.09 -6.95
CA HIS A 22 -1.04 12.26 -7.03
C HIS A 22 -2.37 11.94 -7.72
N PHE A 23 -2.34 11.15 -8.79
CA PHE A 23 -3.57 10.68 -9.45
C PHE A 23 -4.45 9.87 -8.49
N LEU A 24 -3.85 8.95 -7.74
CA LEU A 24 -4.56 8.12 -6.76
C LEU A 24 -5.13 8.96 -5.61
N LEU A 25 -4.41 9.99 -5.17
CA LEU A 25 -4.91 10.95 -4.18
C LEU A 25 -6.21 11.63 -4.66
N GLN A 26 -6.25 12.07 -5.92
CA GLN A 26 -7.44 12.68 -6.51
C GLN A 26 -8.58 11.67 -6.70
N LEU A 27 -8.26 10.46 -7.18
CA LEU A 27 -9.24 9.39 -7.41
C LEU A 27 -9.96 8.97 -6.12
N THR A 28 -9.28 9.06 -4.99
CA THR A 28 -9.78 8.66 -3.66
C THR A 28 -10.31 9.83 -2.84
N ASP A 29 -10.31 11.05 -3.39
CA ASP A 29 -10.67 12.28 -2.67
C ASP A 29 -9.93 12.43 -1.33
N GLY A 30 -8.65 12.07 -1.29
CA GLY A 30 -7.86 12.10 -0.05
C GLY A 30 -8.19 11.02 0.97
N SER A 31 -9.14 10.12 0.69
CA SER A 31 -9.52 9.06 1.62
C SER A 31 -8.43 7.99 1.74
N PRO A 32 -8.17 7.46 2.95
CA PRO A 32 -7.27 6.33 3.12
C PRO A 32 -7.69 5.13 2.28
N ALA A 33 -6.73 4.53 1.59
CA ALA A 33 -6.98 3.41 0.71
C ALA A 33 -5.84 2.39 0.74
N TRP A 34 -6.20 1.13 0.55
CA TRP A 34 -5.26 0.04 0.37
C TRP A 34 -4.65 0.06 -1.03
N VAL A 35 -3.33 -0.12 -1.08
CA VAL A 35 -2.56 -0.39 -2.31
C VAL A 35 -1.92 -1.77 -2.21
N GLY A 36 -1.39 -2.30 -3.31
CA GLY A 36 -0.97 -3.71 -3.42
C GLY A 36 0.35 -4.05 -2.70
N GLY A 37 0.87 -3.12 -1.90
CA GLY A 37 2.15 -3.27 -1.24
C GLY A 37 2.00 -4.14 0.00
N SER A 38 2.86 -5.15 0.13
CA SER A 38 2.92 -5.96 1.32
C SER A 38 4.33 -6.40 1.67
N ASP A 39 4.59 -6.66 2.95
CA ASP A 39 5.80 -7.35 3.37
C ASP A 39 5.57 -8.85 3.56
N ALA A 40 6.56 -9.64 3.13
CA ALA A 40 6.54 -11.09 3.31
C ALA A 40 7.09 -11.52 4.68
N VAL A 41 7.67 -10.59 5.45
CA VAL A 41 8.43 -10.90 6.67
C VAL A 41 7.48 -10.95 7.88
N GLN A 42 7.39 -12.11 8.53
CA GLN A 42 6.49 -12.33 9.68
C GLN A 42 6.99 -11.72 11.01
N ALA A 43 8.27 -11.38 11.11
CA ALA A 43 8.85 -10.91 12.36
C ALA A 43 8.72 -9.39 12.51
N HIS A 44 7.88 -8.96 13.47
CA HIS A 44 7.62 -7.55 13.79
C HIS A 44 8.88 -6.73 14.18
N PHE A 45 9.97 -7.38 14.56
CA PHE A 45 11.23 -6.76 14.99
C PHE A 45 12.28 -6.58 13.87
N VAL A 46 11.98 -7.00 12.63
CA VAL A 46 12.92 -6.87 11.51
C VAL A 46 12.94 -5.43 11.00
N LYS A 47 14.10 -4.76 11.14
CA LYS A 47 14.29 -3.39 10.66
C LYS A 47 14.42 -3.26 9.14
N ASN A 48 14.90 -4.30 8.46
CA ASN A 48 15.12 -4.31 7.01
C ASN A 48 13.98 -5.05 6.30
N ARG A 49 12.77 -4.47 6.36
CA ARG A 49 11.59 -5.05 5.71
C ARG A 49 11.76 -5.02 4.19
N GLN A 50 11.33 -6.10 3.56
CA GLN A 50 11.26 -6.20 2.11
C GLN A 50 9.80 -6.15 1.69
N TRP A 51 9.50 -5.21 0.79
CA TRP A 51 8.18 -4.92 0.30
C TRP A 51 8.02 -5.37 -1.15
N PHE A 52 6.83 -5.84 -1.49
CA PHE A 52 6.48 -6.37 -2.80
C PHE A 52 5.12 -5.86 -3.21
N TRP A 53 4.93 -5.62 -4.51
CA TRP A 53 3.62 -5.36 -5.08
C TRP A 53 2.95 -6.70 -5.44
N SER A 54 1.64 -6.81 -5.15
CA SER A 54 0.84 -8.00 -5.43
C SER A 54 0.73 -8.35 -6.91
N ASP A 55 0.92 -7.36 -7.78
CA ASP A 55 0.94 -7.51 -9.24
C ASP A 55 2.30 -7.94 -9.83
N GLY A 56 3.30 -8.18 -8.97
CA GLY A 56 4.66 -8.62 -9.35
C GLY A 56 5.56 -7.53 -9.93
N SER A 57 5.12 -6.27 -9.97
CA SER A 57 5.94 -5.15 -10.42
C SER A 57 7.06 -4.81 -9.43
N THR A 58 8.06 -4.06 -9.89
CA THR A 58 9.23 -3.72 -9.06
C THR A 58 8.87 -2.72 -7.96
N PHE A 59 9.28 -3.03 -6.73
CA PHE A 59 9.14 -2.13 -5.59
C PHE A 59 10.31 -1.12 -5.55
N GLY A 60 10.32 -0.18 -6.50
CA GLY A 60 11.38 0.83 -6.64
C GLY A 60 11.03 2.21 -6.07
N TYR A 61 9.80 2.67 -6.33
CA TYR A 61 9.30 3.94 -5.80
C TYR A 61 8.80 3.75 -4.37
N GLN A 62 9.11 4.71 -3.50
CA GLN A 62 8.71 4.69 -2.09
C GLN A 62 8.23 6.07 -1.65
N ASN A 63 7.04 6.12 -1.06
CA ASN A 63 6.43 7.36 -0.57
C ASN A 63 6.02 7.26 0.90
N TRP A 64 6.87 6.68 1.76
CA TRP A 64 6.60 6.53 3.20
C TRP A 64 6.42 7.88 3.90
N ALA A 65 5.44 7.93 4.80
CA ALA A 65 5.29 9.03 5.73
C ALA A 65 6.47 9.07 6.71
N LYS A 66 6.71 10.22 7.31
CA LYS A 66 7.81 10.38 8.26
C LYS A 66 7.60 9.45 9.47
N GLY A 67 8.54 8.54 9.68
CA GLY A 67 8.49 7.56 10.76
C GLY A 67 8.05 6.17 10.32
N GLU A 68 7.52 6.04 9.09
CA GLU A 68 7.05 4.77 8.53
C GLU A 68 8.12 4.08 7.67
N PRO A 69 8.06 2.74 7.54
CA PRO A 69 7.11 1.85 8.23
C PRO A 69 7.52 1.53 9.68
N ASN A 70 6.56 1.46 10.62
CA ASN A 70 6.83 1.45 12.07
C ASN A 70 6.31 0.24 12.88
N ASN A 71 5.41 -0.59 12.35
CA ASN A 71 4.74 -1.66 13.11
C ASN A 71 4.19 -1.16 14.46
N PHE A 72 3.17 -0.31 14.40
CA PHE A 72 2.69 0.48 15.53
C PHE A 72 2.37 -0.41 16.73
N ASN A 73 2.80 0.01 17.92
CA ASN A 73 2.68 -0.78 19.17
C ASN A 73 3.26 -2.20 19.09
N SER A 74 4.34 -2.41 18.33
CA SER A 74 4.94 -3.74 18.10
C SER A 74 3.97 -4.75 17.47
N THR A 75 2.93 -4.26 16.80
CA THR A 75 1.98 -5.09 16.05
C THR A 75 2.45 -5.20 14.61
N ARG A 76 2.35 -6.39 14.03
CA ARG A 76 2.73 -6.59 12.62
C ARG A 76 1.73 -5.87 11.71
N GLU A 77 2.25 -4.98 10.88
CA GLU A 77 1.49 -4.16 9.94
C GLU A 77 2.00 -4.41 8.51
N PRO A 78 1.56 -5.48 7.84
CA PRO A 78 2.24 -5.94 6.64
C PRO A 78 1.64 -5.36 5.35
N CYS A 79 0.66 -4.46 5.42
CA CYS A 79 0.00 -3.88 4.24
C CYS A 79 0.26 -2.37 4.14
N ILE A 80 0.25 -1.83 2.92
CA ILE A 80 0.42 -0.39 2.69
C ILE A 80 -0.92 0.32 2.58
N GLU A 81 -1.16 1.23 3.50
CA GLU A 81 -2.20 2.25 3.43
C GLU A 81 -1.62 3.52 2.77
N MET A 82 -2.31 4.07 1.78
CA MET A 82 -1.98 5.37 1.19
C MET A 82 -2.86 6.49 1.74
N ASN A 83 -2.49 7.74 1.44
CA ASN A 83 -3.16 8.95 1.93
C ASN A 83 -3.12 9.12 3.46
N TYR A 84 -2.10 8.57 4.11
CA TYR A 84 -1.93 8.71 5.55
C TYR A 84 -1.39 10.10 5.93
N GLY A 85 -1.97 10.65 7.00
CA GLY A 85 -1.59 11.95 7.56
C GLY A 85 -1.84 13.13 6.61
N ARG A 86 -1.28 14.29 6.95
CA ARG A 86 -1.47 15.54 6.18
C ARG A 86 -0.71 15.59 4.86
N GLU A 87 0.28 14.73 4.70
CA GLU A 87 1.15 14.70 3.53
C GLU A 87 0.69 13.65 2.51
N HIS A 88 -0.37 12.91 2.82
CA HIS A 88 -0.94 11.86 1.97
C HIS A 88 0.07 10.82 1.52
N ARG A 89 0.95 10.43 2.44
CA ARG A 89 2.03 9.46 2.22
C ARG A 89 1.62 8.06 2.68
N TRP A 90 2.51 7.10 2.56
CA TRP A 90 2.24 5.72 2.91
C TRP A 90 2.46 5.45 4.39
N ASN A 91 1.62 4.58 4.93
CA ASN A 91 1.72 3.99 6.25
C ASN A 91 1.67 2.47 6.10
N ASP A 92 2.47 1.75 6.89
CA ASP A 92 2.22 0.33 7.06
C ASP A 92 1.08 0.15 8.06
N ASN A 93 0.16 -0.76 7.78
CA ASN A 93 -0.99 -0.94 8.65
C ASN A 93 -1.47 -2.39 8.69
N ILE A 94 -2.29 -2.71 9.70
CA ILE A 94 -2.93 -4.01 9.85
C ILE A 94 -3.94 -4.18 8.71
N CYS A 95 -3.72 -5.20 7.87
CA CYS A 95 -4.49 -5.47 6.66
C CYS A 95 -6.01 -5.64 6.88
N ASP A 96 -6.43 -5.99 8.09
CA ASP A 96 -7.84 -6.24 8.43
C ASP A 96 -8.63 -4.96 8.69
N LYS A 97 -7.98 -3.78 8.69
CA LYS A 97 -8.69 -2.50 8.77
C LYS A 97 -9.53 -2.25 7.51
N THR A 98 -10.68 -1.61 7.72
CA THR A 98 -11.62 -1.31 6.65
C THR A 98 -11.29 0.04 6.03
N PHE A 99 -10.71 0.01 4.83
CA PHE A 99 -10.45 1.17 3.99
C PHE A 99 -10.92 0.92 2.55
N PHE A 100 -10.96 1.98 1.74
CA PHE A 100 -11.15 1.82 0.31
C PHE A 100 -10.05 0.94 -0.28
N SER A 101 -10.32 0.28 -1.41
CA SER A 101 -9.34 -0.51 -2.14
C SER A 101 -9.30 0.00 -3.57
N VAL A 102 -8.13 0.36 -4.07
CA VAL A 102 -7.97 0.77 -5.46
C VAL A 102 -7.40 -0.38 -6.25
N CYS A 103 -8.14 -0.84 -7.25
CA CYS A 103 -7.72 -1.93 -8.12
C CYS A 103 -7.13 -1.38 -9.43
N LEU A 104 -6.05 -1.97 -9.91
CA LEU A 104 -5.45 -1.68 -11.21
C LEU A 104 -5.56 -2.91 -12.11
N LEU A 105 -6.24 -2.74 -13.25
CA LEU A 105 -6.22 -3.71 -14.33
C LEU A 105 -5.13 -3.32 -15.32
N LYS A 106 -4.12 -4.16 -15.48
CA LYS A 106 -3.10 -3.98 -16.52
C LYS A 106 -3.59 -4.62 -17.81
N THR A 107 -3.85 -3.80 -18.81
CA THR A 107 -4.16 -4.26 -20.16
C THR A 107 -2.88 -4.36 -20.98
N CYS A 108 -2.73 -5.44 -21.74
CA CYS A 108 -1.67 -5.61 -22.73
C CYS A 108 -1.88 -4.70 -23.95
#